data_AF-A0A4Y2MT14-F1
#
_entry.id   AF-A0A4Y2MT14-F1
#
_cell.length_a   1.000
_cell.length_b   1.000
_cell.length_c   1.000
_cell.angle_alpha   90.00
_cell.angle_beta   90.00
_cell.angle_gamma   90.00
#
_symmetry.space_group_name_H-M   'P 1'
#
loop_
_entity.id
_entity.type
_entity.pdbx_description
1 polymer ?
#
loop_
_entity_poly.entity_id
_entity_poly.type
_entity_poly.pdbx_seq_one_letter_code
_entity_poly.pdbx_strand_id
1 'polypeptide(L)'
;MSDIQESSIMDFQIQDNLSLTNNNSLNKLILALSSKQFTEINIVMSHQTVALRIPKMNPIALHTYIKQNISQSELITNMRHTRQGKVLFTTSDPICAANLLTLTKLLDTPISATILWENITTKFLLTDIPTATSLEELASELSCSNDIVIIHMRRFVKQNTQPEVAPVLITILGTTLPEYVKMWFIHQRINLFIDRLRTCNKCFSFFHATRTCTLNPACHQCGQIHASTCQGPIHCINCKGNHSALDKNCPHYIKEIKVFEYKARYHVTTGEARRILNQRPNTNLATIVKSNICNTDVVNALTKKWKFSPKKCKKKNRQTNGCNVDYD
;
A
#
# COMPACT_ATOMS: atom_id res chain seq x y z
N MET A 1 24.47 7.09 24.77
CA MET A 1 24.15 5.70 25.16
C MET A 1 22.81 5.72 25.85
N SER A 2 21.76 5.35 25.13
CA SER A 2 20.41 5.17 25.66
C SER A 2 19.77 4.10 24.80
N ASP A 3 20.08 2.86 25.15
CA ASP A 3 19.47 1.67 24.59
C ASP A 3 17.98 1.71 24.96
N ILE A 4 17.15 2.07 23.98
CA ILE A 4 15.73 1.74 24.01
C ILE A 4 15.69 0.22 23.87
N GLN A 5 15.49 -0.50 24.98
CA GLN A 5 15.23 -1.93 24.96
C GLN A 5 14.04 -2.19 24.02
N GLU A 6 14.33 -2.68 22.81
CA GLU A 6 13.34 -3.29 21.92
C GLU A 6 12.81 -4.55 22.63
N SER A 7 11.77 -4.39 23.45
CA SER A 7 11.04 -5.52 23.98
C SER A 7 10.44 -6.33 22.83
N SER A 8 10.65 -7.64 22.88
CA SER A 8 10.22 -8.59 21.87
C SER A 8 8.69 -8.62 21.77
N ILE A 9 8.12 -8.12 20.67
CA ILE A 9 6.68 -8.17 20.38
C ILE A 9 6.20 -9.61 20.03
N MET A 10 7.07 -10.62 20.06
CA MET A 10 6.71 -12.02 19.74
C MET A 10 5.75 -12.66 20.76
N ASP A 11 5.63 -12.11 21.97
CA ASP A 11 4.87 -12.74 23.07
C ASP A 11 3.45 -12.17 23.27
N PHE A 12 2.99 -11.27 22.38
CA PHE A 12 1.72 -10.57 22.58
C PHE A 12 0.54 -11.21 21.81
N GLN A 13 -0.55 -11.49 22.53
CA GLN A 13 -1.84 -11.89 21.97
C GLN A 13 -2.75 -10.66 21.74
N ILE A 14 -3.80 -10.87 20.96
CA ILE A 14 -4.86 -9.89 20.75
C ILE A 14 -5.92 -10.12 21.82
N GLN A 15 -6.22 -9.10 22.60
CA GLN A 15 -7.31 -9.16 23.58
C GLN A 15 -8.52 -8.38 23.07
N ASP A 16 -8.30 -7.18 22.54
CA ASP A 16 -9.36 -6.29 22.07
C ASP A 16 -9.09 -5.83 20.62
N ASN A 17 -10.13 -5.90 19.78
CA ASN A 17 -10.13 -5.38 18.41
C ASN A 17 -11.36 -4.49 18.22
N LEU A 18 -11.13 -3.22 17.87
CA LEU A 18 -12.18 -2.33 17.38
C LEU A 18 -11.96 -2.14 15.88
N SER A 19 -12.96 -2.49 15.08
CA SER A 19 -12.95 -2.28 13.64
C SER A 19 -14.21 -1.55 13.21
N LEU A 20 -14.04 -0.40 12.57
CA LEU A 20 -15.15 0.34 11.96
C LEU A 20 -15.64 -0.31 10.66
N THR A 21 -15.03 -1.42 10.22
CA THR A 21 -15.37 -2.15 8.98
C THR A 21 -16.19 -3.42 9.19
N ASN A 22 -16.52 -3.81 10.43
CA ASN A 22 -17.34 -5.00 10.68
C ASN A 22 -18.84 -4.64 10.70
N ASN A 23 -19.52 -5.05 9.62
CA ASN A 23 -20.98 -5.10 9.41
C ASN A 23 -21.72 -3.75 9.37
N ASN A 24 -22.09 -3.33 8.14
CA ASN A 24 -22.88 -2.14 7.76
C ASN A 24 -22.33 -0.78 8.28
N SER A 25 -21.86 0.13 7.44
CA SER A 25 -22.46 0.56 6.18
C SER A 25 -21.40 1.05 5.18
N LEU A 26 -21.58 0.70 3.90
CA LEU A 26 -20.88 1.34 2.77
C LEU A 26 -20.94 2.88 2.89
N ASN A 27 -22.02 3.41 3.48
CA ASN A 27 -22.19 4.82 3.82
C ASN A 27 -21.17 5.34 4.84
N LYS A 28 -20.85 4.61 5.91
CA LYS A 28 -19.78 4.99 6.87
C LYS A 28 -18.43 5.04 6.17
N LEU A 29 -18.17 4.09 5.27
CA LEU A 29 -16.97 4.07 4.46
C LEU A 29 -16.91 5.26 3.50
N ILE A 30 -18.02 5.57 2.81
CA ILE A 30 -18.13 6.74 1.94
C ILE A 30 -17.88 8.02 2.75
N LEU A 31 -18.54 8.20 3.89
CA LEU A 31 -18.36 9.38 4.73
C LEU A 31 -16.92 9.52 5.20
N ALA A 32 -16.30 8.41 5.62
CA ALA A 32 -14.90 8.40 6.02
C ALA A 32 -13.98 8.77 4.84
N LEU A 33 -14.19 8.19 3.65
CA LEU A 33 -13.40 8.50 2.47
C LEU A 33 -13.64 9.95 1.99
N SER A 34 -14.86 10.46 2.04
CA SER A 34 -15.18 11.85 1.66
C SER A 34 -14.59 12.88 2.62
N SER A 35 -14.20 12.48 3.84
CA SER A 35 -13.58 13.39 4.82
C SER A 35 -12.11 13.71 4.52
N LYS A 36 -11.46 12.96 3.61
CA LYS A 36 -10.05 13.13 3.27
C LYS A 36 -9.86 13.19 1.75
N GLN A 37 -8.77 13.81 1.33
CA GLN A 37 -8.37 13.82 -0.08
C GLN A 37 -7.43 12.66 -0.35
N PHE A 38 -7.72 11.87 -1.39
CA PHE A 38 -6.87 10.78 -1.85
C PHE A 38 -6.38 11.07 -3.26
N THR A 39 -5.11 10.79 -3.51
CA THR A 39 -4.55 10.84 -4.87
C THR A 39 -5.04 9.66 -5.70
N GLU A 40 -5.08 8.47 -5.09
CA GLU A 40 -5.50 7.23 -5.73
C GLU A 40 -6.17 6.30 -4.71
N ILE A 41 -7.39 5.85 -5.02
CA ILE A 41 -8.12 4.78 -4.35
C ILE A 41 -8.11 3.58 -5.29
N ASN A 42 -7.45 2.52 -4.86
CA ASN A 42 -7.27 1.31 -5.64
C ASN A 42 -8.24 0.23 -5.19
N ILE A 43 -9.02 -0.31 -6.13
CA ILE A 43 -10.03 -1.34 -5.88
C ILE A 43 -9.68 -2.57 -6.68
N VAL A 44 -9.53 -3.68 -5.97
CA VAL A 44 -9.27 -5.00 -6.55
C VAL A 44 -10.56 -5.79 -6.58
N MET A 45 -10.93 -6.20 -7.79
CA MET A 45 -11.98 -7.17 -8.03
C MET A 45 -11.35 -8.53 -8.30
N SER A 46 -11.72 -9.51 -7.49
CA SER A 46 -11.40 -10.92 -7.68
C SER A 46 -12.64 -11.74 -7.97
N HIS A 47 -12.48 -12.92 -8.56
CA HIS A 47 -13.57 -13.87 -8.69
C HIS A 47 -14.11 -14.23 -7.28
N GLN A 48 -15.42 -14.42 -7.14
CA GLN A 48 -16.05 -14.74 -5.86
C GLN A 48 -15.47 -16.03 -5.24
N THR A 49 -15.23 -17.04 -6.07
CA THR A 49 -14.46 -18.25 -5.73
C THR A 49 -12.95 -17.98 -5.79
N VAL A 50 -12.26 -18.14 -4.66
CA VAL A 50 -10.81 -17.84 -4.49
C VAL A 50 -9.90 -18.57 -5.48
N ALA A 51 -10.29 -19.78 -5.92
CA ALA A 51 -9.50 -20.60 -6.85
C ALA A 51 -9.61 -20.17 -8.32
N LEU A 52 -10.67 -19.42 -8.68
CA LEU A 52 -10.97 -19.07 -10.06
C LEU A 52 -10.42 -17.68 -10.41
N ARG A 53 -10.17 -17.48 -11.71
CA ARG A 53 -9.62 -16.24 -12.27
C ARG A 53 -10.69 -15.55 -13.09
N ILE A 54 -10.73 -14.21 -13.03
CA ILE A 54 -11.55 -13.43 -13.96
C ILE A 54 -10.93 -13.60 -15.36
N PRO A 55 -11.70 -14.07 -16.35
CA PRO A 55 -11.19 -14.24 -17.70
C PRO A 55 -10.74 -12.89 -18.27
N LYS A 56 -9.86 -12.91 -19.27
CA LYS A 56 -9.57 -11.68 -20.03
C LYS A 56 -10.82 -11.34 -20.84
N MET A 57 -11.40 -10.20 -20.56
CA MET A 57 -12.62 -9.72 -21.21
C MET A 57 -12.28 -8.75 -22.33
N ASN A 58 -13.21 -8.56 -23.26
CA ASN A 58 -13.06 -7.52 -24.27
C ASN A 58 -13.08 -6.14 -23.58
N PRO A 59 -12.01 -5.33 -23.72
CA PRO A 59 -11.91 -4.04 -23.04
C PRO A 59 -13.07 -3.08 -23.37
N ILE A 60 -13.58 -3.12 -24.60
CA ILE A 60 -14.68 -2.26 -25.05
C ILE A 60 -15.98 -2.67 -24.39
N ALA A 61 -16.29 -3.97 -24.39
CA ALA A 61 -17.52 -4.49 -23.78
C ALA A 61 -17.55 -4.20 -22.28
N LEU A 62 -16.42 -4.38 -21.61
CA LEU A 62 -16.29 -4.10 -20.20
C LEU A 62 -16.36 -2.60 -19.89
N HIS A 63 -15.77 -1.74 -20.72
CA HIS A 63 -15.92 -0.29 -20.60
C HIS A 63 -17.38 0.15 -20.71
N THR A 64 -18.11 -0.37 -21.70
CA THR A 64 -19.54 -0.11 -21.87
C THR A 64 -20.35 -0.59 -20.67
N TYR A 65 -20.06 -1.79 -20.16
CA TYR A 65 -20.73 -2.34 -18.97
C TYR A 65 -20.51 -1.45 -17.75
N ILE A 66 -19.29 -0.97 -17.53
CA ILE A 66 -18.98 -0.08 -16.40
C ILE A 66 -19.71 1.25 -16.54
N LYS A 67 -19.75 1.84 -17.74
CA LYS A 67 -20.49 3.07 -17.99
C LYS A 67 -21.99 2.94 -17.71
N GLN A 68 -22.57 1.76 -17.97
CA GLN A 68 -23.98 1.50 -17.73
C GLN A 68 -24.31 1.25 -16.26
N ASN A 69 -23.40 0.60 -15.51
CA ASN A 69 -23.68 0.16 -14.14
C ASN A 69 -23.11 1.09 -13.06
N ILE A 70 -22.19 1.99 -13.40
CA ILE A 70 -21.50 2.87 -12.44
C ILE A 70 -21.73 4.34 -12.78
N SER A 71 -22.36 5.06 -11.86
CA SER A 71 -22.40 6.52 -11.87
C SER A 71 -20.99 7.09 -11.72
N GLN A 72 -20.66 8.14 -12.49
CA GLN A 72 -19.32 8.78 -12.51
C GLN A 72 -18.17 7.85 -12.95
N SER A 73 -18.46 6.91 -13.84
CA SER A 73 -17.43 6.06 -14.48
C SER A 73 -16.32 6.84 -15.19
N GLU A 74 -16.54 8.12 -15.51
CA GLU A 74 -15.53 9.04 -16.08
C GLU A 74 -14.39 9.38 -15.11
N LEU A 75 -14.60 9.24 -13.81
CA LEU A 75 -13.59 9.50 -12.78
C LEU A 75 -12.63 8.30 -12.58
N ILE A 76 -12.87 7.19 -13.27
CA ILE A 76 -11.96 6.05 -13.27
C ILE A 76 -10.74 6.41 -14.11
N THR A 77 -9.61 6.60 -13.43
CA THR A 77 -8.33 6.98 -14.07
C THR A 77 -7.66 5.81 -14.77
N ASN A 78 -7.79 4.59 -14.24
CA ASN A 78 -7.11 3.42 -14.76
C ASN A 78 -7.89 2.13 -14.48
N MET A 79 -7.82 1.20 -15.43
CA MET A 79 -8.25 -0.19 -15.27
C MET A 79 -7.18 -1.11 -15.84
N ARG A 80 -6.75 -2.11 -15.05
CA ARG A 80 -5.79 -3.12 -15.50
C ARG A 80 -6.12 -4.53 -15.02
N HIS A 81 -5.93 -5.51 -15.90
CA HIS A 81 -5.90 -6.92 -15.50
C HIS A 81 -4.54 -7.27 -14.88
N THR A 82 -4.58 -7.83 -13.68
CA THR A 82 -3.38 -8.31 -12.98
C THR A 82 -3.00 -9.70 -13.48
N ARG A 83 -1.72 -10.07 -13.33
CA ARG A 83 -1.22 -11.43 -13.65
C ARG A 83 -1.88 -12.54 -12.83
N GLN A 84 -2.51 -12.19 -11.71
CA GLN A 84 -3.22 -13.11 -10.84
C GLN A 84 -4.67 -13.37 -11.29
N GLY A 85 -5.11 -12.80 -12.42
CA GLY A 85 -6.49 -12.96 -12.88
C GLY A 85 -7.50 -12.12 -12.09
N LYS A 86 -7.04 -11.02 -11.49
CA LYS A 86 -7.88 -10.00 -10.84
C LYS A 86 -7.92 -8.74 -11.68
N VAL A 87 -8.95 -7.93 -11.53
CA VAL A 87 -9.04 -6.60 -12.16
C VAL A 87 -8.77 -5.54 -11.11
N LEU A 88 -7.93 -4.56 -11.44
CA LEU A 88 -7.67 -3.40 -10.60
C LEU A 88 -8.28 -2.15 -11.26
N PHE A 89 -9.04 -1.39 -10.47
CA PHE A 89 -9.52 -0.07 -10.79
C PHE A 89 -8.83 0.98 -9.92
N THR A 90 -8.54 2.13 -10.50
CA THR A 90 -7.96 3.29 -9.80
C THR A 90 -8.87 4.49 -10.01
N THR A 91 -9.32 5.11 -8.93
CA THR A 91 -10.14 6.32 -8.93
C THR A 91 -9.68 7.24 -7.81
N SER A 92 -9.79 8.55 -7.97
CA SER A 92 -9.57 9.50 -6.86
C SER A 92 -10.86 9.76 -6.07
N ASP A 93 -12.01 9.40 -6.62
CA ASP A 93 -13.32 9.77 -6.10
C ASP A 93 -13.92 8.69 -5.18
N PRO A 94 -14.34 9.04 -3.95
CA PRO A 94 -14.87 8.09 -2.98
C PRO A 94 -16.24 7.51 -3.37
N ILE A 95 -17.07 8.25 -4.11
CA ILE A 95 -18.40 7.79 -4.53
C ILE A 95 -18.26 6.74 -5.63
N CYS A 96 -17.43 7.04 -6.64
CA CYS A 96 -17.03 6.11 -7.68
C CYS A 96 -16.42 4.83 -7.07
N ALA A 97 -15.54 4.99 -6.07
CA ALA A 97 -14.95 3.87 -5.35
C ALA A 97 -16.02 3.00 -4.65
N ALA A 98 -16.99 3.62 -3.99
CA ALA A 98 -18.05 2.90 -3.31
C ALA A 98 -18.97 2.16 -4.30
N ASN A 99 -19.32 2.78 -5.43
CA ASN A 99 -20.10 2.13 -6.48
C ASN A 99 -19.37 0.88 -7.02
N LEU A 100 -18.06 0.98 -7.26
CA LEU A 100 -17.22 -0.16 -7.65
C LEU A 100 -17.24 -1.29 -6.62
N LEU A 101 -17.34 -0.98 -5.32
CA LEU A 101 -17.42 -1.99 -4.25
C LEU A 101 -18.78 -2.69 -4.17
N THR A 102 -19.86 -2.03 -4.62
CA THR A 102 -21.19 -2.64 -4.65
C THR A 102 -21.38 -3.66 -5.78
N LEU A 103 -20.48 -3.68 -6.77
CA LEU A 103 -20.57 -4.60 -7.89
C LEU A 103 -20.34 -6.05 -7.45
N THR A 104 -21.32 -6.89 -7.73
CA THR A 104 -21.29 -8.35 -7.46
C THR A 104 -21.00 -9.18 -8.71
N LYS A 105 -21.19 -8.60 -9.89
CA LYS A 105 -20.94 -9.22 -11.18
C LYS A 105 -20.19 -8.27 -12.10
N LEU A 106 -19.37 -8.85 -12.96
CA LEU A 106 -18.70 -8.16 -14.04
C LEU A 106 -19.03 -8.94 -15.31
N LEU A 107 -19.88 -8.36 -16.17
CA LEU A 107 -20.58 -9.10 -17.23
C LEU A 107 -21.24 -10.37 -16.64
N ASP A 108 -20.80 -11.56 -17.06
CA ASP A 108 -21.33 -12.85 -16.58
C ASP A 108 -20.50 -13.48 -15.45
N THR A 109 -19.42 -12.83 -15.01
CA THR A 109 -18.52 -13.39 -13.99
C THR A 109 -18.88 -12.87 -12.60
N PRO A 110 -19.14 -13.74 -11.60
CA PRO A 110 -19.35 -13.32 -10.23
C PRO A 110 -18.04 -12.85 -9.59
N ILE A 111 -18.08 -11.66 -8.97
CA ILE A 111 -16.91 -10.99 -8.42
C ILE A 111 -17.10 -10.60 -6.95
N SER A 112 -15.98 -10.37 -6.28
CA SER A 112 -15.88 -9.73 -4.98
C SER A 112 -14.90 -8.58 -5.10
N ALA A 113 -15.36 -7.38 -4.76
CA ALA A 113 -14.59 -6.15 -4.79
C ALA A 113 -14.06 -5.77 -3.40
N THR A 114 -12.81 -5.32 -3.34
CA THR A 114 -12.14 -4.93 -2.09
C THR A 114 -11.26 -3.71 -2.33
N ILE A 115 -11.20 -2.79 -1.36
CA ILE A 115 -10.24 -1.69 -1.39
C ILE A 115 -8.86 -2.22 -1.00
N LEU A 116 -7.81 -1.73 -1.65
CA LEU A 116 -6.44 -1.85 -1.16
C LEU A 116 -6.22 -0.88 0.00
N TRP A 117 -6.53 -1.34 1.20
CA TRP A 117 -6.40 -0.56 2.43
C TRP A 117 -4.97 -0.04 2.64
N GLU A 118 -3.95 -0.76 2.18
CA GLU A 118 -2.56 -0.31 2.24
C GLU A 118 -2.28 0.97 1.46
N ASN A 119 -3.11 1.34 0.49
CA ASN A 119 -2.94 2.60 -0.26
C ASN A 119 -3.56 3.81 0.44
N ILE A 120 -4.51 3.60 1.36
CA ILE A 120 -5.32 4.66 1.94
C ILE A 120 -5.26 4.72 3.47
N THR A 121 -4.45 3.88 4.11
CA THR A 121 -4.33 3.84 5.57
C THR A 121 -2.90 3.96 6.02
N THR A 122 -2.73 4.62 7.17
CA THR A 122 -1.45 4.72 7.87
C THR A 122 -1.58 4.09 9.25
N LYS A 123 -0.49 3.52 9.75
CA LYS A 123 -0.46 2.86 11.06
C LYS A 123 0.57 3.50 11.97
N PHE A 124 0.25 3.62 13.25
CA PHE A 124 1.20 4.00 14.29
C PHE A 124 0.92 3.23 15.57
N LEU A 125 1.93 3.14 16.42
CA LEU A 125 1.86 2.44 17.70
C LEU A 125 1.87 3.46 18.83
N LEU A 126 0.89 3.38 19.73
CA LEU A 126 0.93 4.06 21.01
C LEU A 126 1.37 3.07 22.08
N THR A 127 2.33 3.45 22.90
CA THR A 127 2.75 2.70 24.08
C THR A 127 2.04 3.24 25.32
N ASP A 128 2.14 2.52 26.43
CA ASP A 128 1.75 3.03 27.75
C ASP A 128 0.26 3.38 27.91
N ILE A 129 -0.62 2.69 27.17
CA ILE A 129 -2.08 2.85 27.29
C ILE A 129 -2.57 1.97 28.45
N PRO A 130 -3.29 2.52 29.44
CA PRO A 130 -3.88 1.73 30.51
C PRO A 130 -4.83 0.65 29.96
N THR A 131 -4.68 -0.58 30.42
CA THR A 131 -5.55 -1.71 30.04
C THR A 131 -6.98 -1.50 30.53
N ALA A 132 -7.16 -0.72 31.60
CA ALA A 132 -8.47 -0.34 32.15
C ALA A 132 -9.31 0.54 31.21
N THR A 133 -8.68 1.34 30.35
CA THR A 133 -9.38 2.18 29.36
C THR A 133 -9.90 1.29 28.23
N SER A 134 -11.14 1.50 27.78
CA SER A 134 -11.65 0.75 26.62
C SER A 134 -11.07 1.29 25.29
N LEU A 135 -11.05 0.46 24.24
CA LEU A 135 -10.64 0.92 22.91
C LEU A 135 -11.62 1.96 22.32
N GLU A 136 -12.89 1.94 22.73
CA GLU A 136 -13.92 2.88 22.28
C GLU A 136 -13.74 4.27 22.90
N GLU A 137 -13.44 4.34 24.19
CA GLU A 137 -13.08 5.57 24.89
C GLU A 137 -11.82 6.18 24.29
N LEU A 138 -10.78 5.37 24.07
CA LEU A 138 -9.55 5.83 23.44
C LEU A 138 -9.79 6.31 22.01
N ALA A 139 -10.61 5.60 21.23
CA ALA A 139 -10.95 6.02 19.87
C ALA A 139 -11.68 7.37 19.86
N SER A 140 -12.60 7.58 20.82
CA SER A 140 -13.37 8.82 20.96
C SER A 140 -12.46 9.99 21.35
N GLU A 141 -11.61 9.82 22.36
CA GLU A 141 -10.63 10.84 22.78
C GLU A 141 -9.73 11.25 21.61
N LEU A 142 -9.17 10.27 20.91
CA LEU A 142 -8.27 10.49 19.78
C LEU A 142 -8.95 11.19 18.60
N SER A 143 -10.19 10.80 18.28
CA SER A 143 -10.95 11.40 17.17
C SER A 143 -11.47 12.80 17.50
N CYS A 144 -11.76 13.09 18.77
CA CYS A 144 -12.20 14.43 19.20
C CYS A 144 -11.05 15.43 19.30
N SER A 145 -9.87 14.97 19.73
CA SER A 145 -8.72 15.85 19.98
C SER A 145 -7.80 16.03 18.76
N ASN A 146 -7.95 15.21 17.72
CA ASN A 146 -7.12 15.22 16.52
C ASN A 146 -7.98 15.10 15.25
N ASP A 147 -7.53 15.67 14.13
CA ASP A 147 -8.17 15.47 12.80
C ASP A 147 -7.76 14.12 12.18
N ILE A 148 -8.08 13.02 12.88
CA ILE A 148 -7.81 11.65 12.44
C ILE A 148 -9.09 10.83 12.41
N VAL A 149 -9.22 9.99 11.38
CA VAL A 149 -10.30 9.01 11.27
C VAL A 149 -9.72 7.64 11.54
N ILE A 150 -10.06 7.06 12.68
CA ILE A 150 -9.61 5.73 13.06
C ILE A 150 -10.40 4.71 12.25
N ILE A 151 -9.76 3.65 11.74
CA ILE A 151 -10.42 2.55 11.03
C ILE A 151 -10.35 1.26 11.84
N HIS A 152 -9.20 1.03 12.47
CA HIS A 152 -8.95 -0.19 13.24
C HIS A 152 -8.00 0.08 14.40
N MET A 153 -8.31 -0.47 15.56
CA MET A 153 -7.45 -0.48 16.73
C MET A 153 -7.25 -1.89 17.24
N ARG A 154 -6.02 -2.18 17.64
CA ARG A 154 -5.63 -3.49 18.18
C ARG A 154 -4.74 -3.31 19.38
N ARG A 155 -5.17 -3.84 20.52
CA ARG A 155 -4.34 -3.91 21.73
C ARG A 155 -3.49 -5.18 21.73
N PHE A 156 -2.23 -5.04 22.12
CA PHE A 156 -1.31 -6.16 22.28
C PHE A 156 -1.08 -6.41 23.78
N VAL A 157 -1.42 -7.61 24.25
CA VAL A 157 -1.23 -8.00 25.66
C VAL A 157 -0.31 -9.22 25.72
N LYS A 158 0.70 -9.18 26.61
CA LYS A 158 1.67 -10.27 26.72
C LYS A 158 1.03 -11.48 27.39
N GLN A 159 1.31 -12.67 26.86
CA GLN A 159 0.75 -13.93 27.39
C GLN A 159 1.12 -14.11 28.88
N ASN A 160 0.17 -14.59 29.67
CA ASN A 160 0.31 -14.92 31.10
C ASN A 160 0.67 -13.73 32.02
N THR A 161 0.44 -12.51 31.56
CA THR A 161 0.56 -11.30 32.38
C THR A 161 -0.72 -10.48 32.30
N GLN A 162 -1.11 -9.83 33.40
CA GLN A 162 -2.11 -8.77 33.40
C GLN A 162 -1.38 -7.43 33.52
N PRO A 163 -0.85 -6.87 32.42
CA PRO A 163 -0.13 -5.62 32.51
C PRO A 163 -1.11 -4.47 32.73
N GLU A 164 -0.75 -3.53 33.61
CA GLU A 164 -1.51 -2.29 33.82
C GLU A 164 -1.55 -1.44 32.55
N VAL A 165 -0.52 -1.52 31.71
CA VAL A 165 -0.37 -0.81 30.44
C VAL A 165 -0.07 -1.74 29.27
N ALA A 166 -0.62 -1.43 28.10
CA ALA A 166 -0.46 -2.24 26.89
C ALA A 166 -0.30 -1.36 25.64
N PRO A 167 0.57 -1.72 24.68
CA PRO A 167 0.67 -0.98 23.43
C PRO A 167 -0.55 -1.23 22.53
N VAL A 168 -0.98 -0.18 21.83
CA VAL A 168 -2.14 -0.21 20.92
C VAL A 168 -1.69 0.22 19.52
N LEU A 169 -1.88 -0.66 18.55
CA LEU A 169 -1.70 -0.35 17.13
C LEU A 169 -2.97 0.30 16.59
N ILE A 170 -2.80 1.50 16.05
CA ILE A 170 -3.88 2.30 15.51
C ILE A 170 -3.68 2.39 14.00
N THR A 171 -4.74 2.09 13.25
CA THR A 171 -4.81 2.29 11.80
C THR A 171 -5.77 3.43 11.55
N ILE A 172 -5.24 4.50 10.95
CA ILE A 172 -6.02 5.68 10.55
C ILE A 172 -6.22 5.69 9.04
N LEU A 173 -7.29 6.34 8.62
CA LEU A 173 -7.55 6.67 7.23
C LEU A 173 -6.72 7.89 6.83
N GLY A 174 -6.08 7.81 5.67
CA GLY A 174 -5.16 8.81 5.15
C GLY A 174 -3.73 8.29 5.03
N THR A 175 -2.94 8.98 4.22
CA THR A 175 -1.53 8.68 3.93
C THR A 175 -0.55 9.58 4.70
N THR A 176 -1.05 10.60 5.37
CA THR A 176 -0.26 11.56 6.16
C THR A 176 -0.34 11.21 7.64
N LEU A 177 0.81 10.93 8.26
CA LEU A 177 0.91 10.74 9.69
C LEU A 177 1.24 12.09 10.38
N PRO A 178 0.47 12.51 11.39
CA PRO A 178 0.86 13.66 12.20
C PRO A 178 2.11 13.34 13.02
N GLU A 179 2.91 14.35 13.37
CA GLU A 179 4.12 14.15 14.18
C GLU A 179 3.78 13.84 15.65
N TYR A 180 2.69 14.43 16.14
CA TYR A 180 2.18 14.26 17.50
C TYR A 180 0.70 13.95 17.48
N VAL A 181 0.25 13.23 18.50
CA VAL A 181 -1.15 12.98 18.79
C VAL A 181 -1.45 13.55 20.17
N LYS A 182 -2.53 14.32 20.27
CA LYS A 182 -3.05 14.81 21.52
C LYS A 182 -3.97 13.76 22.14
N MET A 183 -3.81 13.49 23.43
CA MET A 183 -4.72 12.65 24.20
C MET A 183 -4.57 12.99 25.68
N TRP A 184 -5.67 13.18 26.42
CA TRP A 184 -5.67 13.48 27.85
C TRP A 184 -4.70 14.62 28.23
N PHE A 185 -4.70 15.70 27.43
CA PHE A 185 -3.83 16.87 27.59
C PHE A 185 -2.32 16.62 27.36
N ILE A 186 -1.93 15.41 26.94
CA ILE A 186 -0.56 15.04 26.61
C ILE A 186 -0.38 15.07 25.09
N HIS A 187 0.77 15.58 24.62
CA HIS A 187 1.20 15.48 23.23
C HIS A 187 2.21 14.35 23.10
N GLN A 188 1.77 13.21 22.58
CA GLN A 188 2.63 12.05 22.37
C GLN A 188 3.22 12.10 20.96
N ARG A 189 4.55 12.04 20.86
CA ARG A 189 5.21 11.87 19.55
C ARG A 189 4.92 10.49 19.01
N ILE A 190 4.51 10.41 17.75
CA ILE A 190 4.21 9.15 17.10
C ILE A 190 5.13 8.88 15.91
N ASN A 191 5.35 7.60 15.64
CA ASN A 191 6.15 7.15 14.51
C ASN A 191 5.34 6.18 13.66
N LEU A 192 5.65 6.17 12.37
CA LEU A 192 5.08 5.23 11.43
C LEU A 192 5.37 3.79 11.86
N PHE A 193 4.34 2.96 11.95
CA PHE A 193 4.49 1.56 12.28
C PHE A 193 4.96 0.77 11.05
N ILE A 194 6.15 0.19 11.15
CA ILE A 194 6.70 -0.71 10.13
C ILE A 194 6.41 -2.15 10.58
N ASP A 195 5.70 -2.90 9.73
CA ASP A 195 5.41 -4.32 9.99
C ASP A 195 6.72 -5.09 10.18
N ARG A 196 6.81 -5.90 11.24
CA ARG A 196 7.94 -6.81 11.43
C ARG A 196 7.94 -7.91 10.38
N LEU A 197 9.11 -8.23 9.84
CA LEU A 197 9.29 -9.38 8.96
C LEU A 197 8.90 -10.67 9.69
N ARG A 198 7.93 -11.39 9.15
CA ARG A 198 7.50 -12.67 9.71
C ARG A 198 8.35 -13.79 9.14
N THR A 199 8.94 -14.58 10.01
CA THR A 199 9.67 -15.80 9.65
C THR A 199 8.80 -17.01 9.97
N CYS A 200 8.68 -17.95 9.03
CA CYS A 200 7.99 -19.21 9.30
C CYS A 200 8.79 -20.04 10.32
N ASN A 201 8.19 -20.42 11.44
CA ASN A 201 8.91 -21.17 12.50
C ASN A 201 9.20 -22.64 12.10
N LYS A 202 8.60 -23.13 11.00
CA LYS A 202 8.84 -24.49 10.47
C LYS A 202 9.99 -24.53 9.47
N CYS A 203 9.95 -23.66 8.46
CA CYS A 203 10.90 -23.70 7.34
C CYS A 203 11.80 -22.47 7.24
N PHE A 204 11.68 -21.51 8.16
CA PHE A 204 12.45 -20.26 8.21
C PHE A 204 12.35 -19.36 6.97
N SER A 205 11.40 -19.64 6.07
CA SER A 205 11.09 -18.78 4.93
C SER A 205 10.41 -17.48 5.37
N PHE A 206 10.71 -16.39 4.66
CA PHE A 206 10.10 -15.07 4.87
C PHE A 206 8.77 -14.85 4.11
N PHE A 207 8.37 -15.80 3.26
CA PHE A 207 7.31 -15.57 2.27
C PHE A 207 5.92 -16.04 2.69
N HIS A 208 5.80 -16.73 3.82
CA HIS A 208 4.51 -17.22 4.31
C HIS A 208 4.49 -17.32 5.84
N ALA A 209 3.29 -17.30 6.40
CA ALA A 209 3.10 -17.48 7.83
C ALA A 209 3.22 -18.95 8.23
N THR A 210 3.68 -19.23 9.46
CA THR A 210 3.82 -20.60 9.99
C THR A 210 2.56 -21.45 9.84
N ARG A 211 1.37 -20.83 9.99
CA ARG A 211 0.07 -21.50 9.90
C ARG A 211 -0.28 -21.98 8.49
N THR A 212 0.25 -21.35 7.44
CA THR A 212 0.03 -21.75 6.05
C THR A 212 1.17 -22.61 5.49
N CYS A 213 2.14 -22.96 6.33
CA CYS A 213 3.28 -23.77 5.92
C CYS A 213 2.90 -25.25 5.85
N THR A 214 3.02 -25.83 4.66
CA THR A 214 2.85 -27.25 4.37
C THR A 214 4.16 -28.04 4.39
N LEU A 215 5.30 -27.36 4.58
CA LEU A 215 6.61 -27.98 4.61
C LEU A 215 6.91 -28.60 5.99
N ASN A 216 7.76 -29.63 5.98
CA ASN A 216 8.29 -30.23 7.18
C ASN A 216 9.24 -29.27 7.92
N PRO A 217 9.40 -29.41 9.25
CA PRO A 217 10.36 -28.62 10.02
C PRO A 217 11.78 -28.81 9.49
N ALA A 218 12.38 -27.72 9.04
CA ALA A 218 13.76 -27.67 8.59
C ALA A 218 14.65 -27.13 9.71
N CYS A 219 15.96 -27.36 9.63
CA CYS A 219 16.92 -26.79 10.55
C CYS A 219 17.27 -25.34 10.16
N HIS A 220 17.26 -24.43 11.13
CA HIS A 220 17.63 -23.03 10.92
C HIS A 220 19.12 -22.83 10.58
N GLN A 221 19.99 -23.80 10.88
CA GLN A 221 21.43 -23.72 10.62
C GLN A 221 21.79 -24.20 9.21
N CYS A 222 21.27 -25.34 8.77
CA CYS A 222 21.65 -25.95 7.48
C CYS A 222 20.51 -26.06 6.45
N GLY A 223 19.27 -25.72 6.82
CA GLY A 223 18.10 -25.79 5.95
C GLY A 223 17.57 -27.20 5.67
N GLN A 224 18.19 -28.26 6.20
CA GLN A 224 17.79 -29.65 6.00
C GLN A 224 16.85 -30.16 7.09
N ILE A 225 16.11 -31.23 6.81
CA ILE A 225 15.23 -31.89 7.77
C ILE A 225 16.03 -32.95 8.52
N HIS A 226 16.16 -32.80 9.83
CA HIS A 226 16.77 -33.80 10.70
C HIS A 226 16.21 -33.72 12.12
N ALA A 227 16.20 -34.86 12.82
CA ALA A 227 15.71 -34.96 14.20
C ALA A 227 16.82 -34.81 15.25
N SER A 228 18.08 -35.13 14.90
CA SER A 228 19.25 -35.05 15.77
C SER A 228 19.94 -33.67 15.70
N THR A 229 20.98 -33.48 16.51
CA THR A 229 21.83 -32.28 16.47
C THR A 229 22.37 -32.02 15.06
N CYS A 230 22.37 -30.75 14.63
CA CYS A 230 22.82 -30.38 13.30
C CYS A 230 24.34 -30.62 13.15
N GLN A 231 24.72 -31.43 12.16
CA GLN A 231 26.11 -31.64 11.75
C GLN A 231 26.41 -31.10 10.33
N GLY A 232 25.39 -30.55 9.67
CA GLY A 232 25.54 -30.02 8.32
C GLY A 232 26.27 -28.67 8.30
N PRO A 233 26.89 -28.30 7.15
CA PRO A 233 27.45 -26.98 6.99
C PRO A 233 26.37 -25.90 7.13
N ILE A 234 26.73 -24.78 7.73
CA ILE A 234 25.81 -23.66 7.93
C ILE A 234 25.40 -23.10 6.56
N HIS A 235 24.09 -23.06 6.30
CA HIS A 235 23.49 -22.67 5.04
C HIS A 235 22.13 -22.00 5.25
N CYS A 236 22.02 -20.75 4.78
CA CYS A 236 20.78 -19.98 4.89
C CYS A 236 19.79 -20.35 3.79
N ILE A 237 18.59 -20.81 4.17
CA ILE A 237 17.54 -21.19 3.22
C ILE A 237 17.04 -20.03 2.33
N ASN A 238 17.18 -18.78 2.79
CA ASN A 238 16.63 -17.61 2.10
C ASN A 238 17.62 -17.02 1.07
N CYS A 239 18.90 -16.87 1.42
CA CYS A 239 19.91 -16.25 0.54
C CYS A 239 20.97 -17.22 0.02
N LYS A 240 20.98 -18.48 0.49
CA LYS A 240 21.97 -19.52 0.18
C LYS A 240 23.40 -19.21 0.66
N GLY A 241 23.56 -18.28 1.61
CA GLY A 241 24.85 -17.90 2.18
C GLY A 241 25.27 -18.75 3.39
N ASN A 242 26.53 -18.61 3.80
CA ASN A 242 27.14 -19.36 4.91
C ASN A 242 26.83 -18.74 6.29
N HIS A 243 25.54 -18.64 6.61
CA HIS A 243 25.04 -18.18 7.92
C HIS A 243 23.71 -18.85 8.23
N SER A 244 23.27 -18.79 9.49
CA SER A 244 21.97 -19.33 9.89
C SER A 244 20.82 -18.50 9.31
N ALA A 245 19.68 -19.12 9.02
CA ALA A 245 18.46 -18.42 8.60
C ALA A 245 17.95 -17.38 9.62
N LEU A 246 18.40 -17.43 10.88
CA LEU A 246 18.08 -16.45 11.93
C LEU A 246 18.98 -15.21 11.94
N ASP A 247 20.04 -15.19 11.13
CA ASP A 247 20.98 -14.07 11.10
C ASP A 247 20.34 -12.82 10.49
N LYS A 248 20.33 -11.72 11.28
CA LYS A 248 19.81 -10.42 10.86
C LYS A 248 20.70 -9.73 9.80
N ASN A 249 21.95 -10.17 9.65
CA ASN A 249 22.85 -9.69 8.61
C ASN A 249 22.62 -10.36 7.25
N CYS A 250 21.67 -11.30 7.16
CA CYS A 250 21.30 -11.94 5.90
C CYS A 250 20.90 -10.88 4.85
N PRO A 251 21.51 -10.88 3.64
CA PRO A 251 21.17 -9.91 2.59
C PRO A 251 19.69 -9.91 2.20
N HIS A 252 19.05 -11.09 2.22
CA HIS A 252 17.62 -11.21 1.96
C HIS A 252 16.77 -10.65 3.11
N TYR A 253 17.20 -10.80 4.35
CA TYR A 253 16.52 -10.25 5.51
C TYR A 253 16.51 -8.71 5.46
N ILE A 254 17.68 -8.11 5.25
CA ILE A 254 17.85 -6.66 5.11
C ILE A 254 17.00 -6.12 3.95
N LYS A 255 16.99 -6.85 2.82
CA LYS A 255 16.21 -6.48 1.64
C LYS A 255 14.70 -6.50 1.91
N GLU A 256 14.20 -7.53 2.58
CA GLU A 256 12.77 -7.61 2.91
C GLU A 256 12.36 -6.56 3.94
N ILE A 257 13.21 -6.23 4.94
CA ILE A 257 12.95 -5.08 5.83
C ILE A 257 12.74 -3.80 5.02
N LYS A 258 13.63 -3.50 4.06
CA LYS A 258 13.47 -2.32 3.18
C LYS A 258 12.17 -2.34 2.39
N VAL A 259 11.67 -3.52 2.00
CA VAL A 259 10.34 -3.64 1.35
C VAL A 259 9.23 -3.21 2.30
N PHE A 260 9.27 -3.63 3.57
CA PHE A 260 8.26 -3.24 4.56
C PHE A 260 8.35 -1.75 4.93
N GLU A 261 9.55 -1.19 5.05
CA GLU A 261 9.75 0.24 5.24
C GLU A 261 9.17 1.04 4.07
N TYR A 262 9.50 0.65 2.84
CA TYR A 262 9.00 1.30 1.63
C TYR A 262 7.47 1.20 1.54
N LYS A 263 6.92 0.01 1.82
CA LYS A 263 5.48 -0.24 1.87
C LYS A 263 4.78 0.74 2.83
N ALA A 264 5.30 0.89 4.04
CA ALA A 264 4.71 1.75 5.06
C ALA A 264 4.81 3.25 4.69
N ARG A 265 5.94 3.68 4.11
CA ARG A 265 6.17 5.11 3.79
C ARG A 265 5.44 5.59 2.54
N TYR A 266 5.31 4.73 1.54
CA TYR A 266 4.76 5.09 0.23
C TYR A 266 3.36 4.53 -0.02
N HIS A 267 2.76 3.85 0.96
CA HIS A 267 1.39 3.33 0.88
C HIS A 267 1.17 2.50 -0.38
N VAL A 268 2.05 1.52 -0.59
CA VAL A 268 1.99 0.58 -1.73
C VAL A 268 1.83 -0.84 -1.24
N THR A 269 1.39 -1.75 -2.10
CA THR A 269 1.34 -3.16 -1.74
C THR A 269 2.75 -3.74 -1.58
N THR A 270 2.91 -4.80 -0.77
CA THR A 270 4.22 -5.50 -0.62
C THR A 270 4.77 -5.97 -1.97
N GLY A 271 3.90 -6.37 -2.90
CA GLY A 271 4.29 -6.79 -4.24
C GLY A 271 4.82 -5.63 -5.09
N GLU A 272 4.25 -4.44 -4.98
CA GLU A 272 4.71 -3.23 -5.65
C GLU A 272 6.03 -2.73 -5.06
N ALA A 273 6.13 -2.63 -3.74
CA ALA A 273 7.38 -2.28 -3.06
C ALA A 273 8.52 -3.21 -3.48
N ARG A 274 8.29 -4.52 -3.50
CA ARG A 274 9.28 -5.50 -3.94
C ARG A 274 9.64 -5.32 -5.42
N ARG A 275 8.69 -5.02 -6.30
CA ARG A 275 8.97 -4.75 -7.73
C ARG A 275 9.79 -3.49 -7.91
N ILE A 276 9.52 -2.43 -7.17
CA ILE A 276 10.24 -1.15 -7.27
C ILE A 276 11.67 -1.33 -6.76
N LEU A 277 11.85 -1.91 -5.57
CA LEU A 277 13.19 -2.11 -4.99
C LEU A 277 14.03 -3.18 -5.73
N ASN A 278 13.38 -4.09 -6.47
CA ASN A 278 14.07 -5.08 -7.31
C ASN A 278 14.32 -4.61 -8.74
N GLN A 279 13.74 -3.48 -9.15
CA GLN A 279 14.11 -2.89 -10.43
C GLN A 279 15.57 -2.49 -10.34
N ARG A 280 16.40 -3.08 -11.21
CA ARG A 280 17.69 -2.48 -11.53
C ARG A 280 17.39 -1.08 -12.06
N PRO A 281 18.25 -0.07 -11.79
CA PRO A 281 18.16 1.19 -12.52
C PRO A 281 18.30 0.86 -14.01
N ASN A 282 17.17 0.73 -14.69
CA ASN A 282 17.15 0.48 -16.11
C ASN A 282 17.66 1.76 -16.76
N THR A 283 18.83 1.67 -17.39
CA THR A 283 19.40 2.63 -18.34
C THR A 283 18.56 2.73 -19.62
N ASN A 284 17.22 2.73 -19.48
CA ASN A 284 16.30 2.94 -20.57
C ASN A 284 15.86 4.41 -20.57
N LEU A 285 16.01 5.04 -21.73
CA LEU A 285 15.69 6.44 -22.01
C LEU A 285 14.32 6.88 -21.45
N ALA A 286 13.33 5.97 -21.43
CA ALA A 286 11.98 6.22 -20.91
C ALA A 286 11.95 6.53 -19.40
N THR A 287 12.88 6.01 -18.60
CA THR A 287 12.96 6.27 -17.15
C THR A 287 13.54 7.67 -16.89
N ILE A 288 14.51 8.10 -17.70
CA ILE A 288 15.14 9.44 -17.64
C ILE A 288 14.11 10.53 -17.96
N VAL A 289 13.24 10.27 -18.95
CA VAL A 289 12.16 11.21 -19.30
C VAL A 289 11.14 11.33 -18.17
N LYS A 290 10.77 10.23 -17.50
CA LYS A 290 9.84 10.27 -16.34
C LYS A 290 10.44 10.93 -15.10
N SER A 291 11.72 10.72 -14.80
CA SER A 291 12.38 11.42 -13.69
C SER A 291 12.52 12.92 -13.95
N ASN A 292 12.67 13.34 -15.20
CA ASN A 292 12.73 14.76 -15.57
C ASN A 292 11.37 15.46 -15.53
N ILE A 293 10.26 14.72 -15.71
CA ILE A 293 8.90 15.27 -15.59
C ILE A 293 8.50 15.48 -14.11
N CYS A 294 9.12 14.76 -13.15
CA CYS A 294 8.88 14.97 -11.71
C CYS A 294 9.70 16.13 -11.10
N ASN A 295 10.55 16.80 -11.89
CA ASN A 295 11.37 17.94 -11.48
C ASN A 295 10.90 19.23 -12.19
N THR A 296 9.60 19.51 -12.15
CA THR A 296 8.99 20.69 -12.78
C THR A 296 9.15 21.99 -11.97
N ASP A 297 10.22 22.13 -11.19
CA ASP A 297 10.62 23.41 -10.60
C ASP A 297 11.73 24.13 -11.40
N VAL A 298 12.47 23.42 -12.26
CA VAL A 298 13.58 24.03 -13.04
C VAL A 298 13.08 24.67 -14.34
N VAL A 299 12.03 24.15 -14.97
CA VAL A 299 11.51 24.67 -16.25
C VAL A 299 10.84 26.04 -16.07
N ASN A 300 10.21 26.28 -14.93
CA ASN A 300 9.59 27.58 -14.60
C ASN A 300 10.62 28.68 -14.27
N ALA A 301 11.87 28.31 -13.94
CA ALA A 301 12.95 29.27 -13.72
C ALA A 301 13.57 29.79 -15.04
N LEU A 302 13.52 28.99 -16.11
CA LEU A 302 14.05 29.37 -17.43
C LEU A 302 13.08 30.24 -18.25
N THR A 303 11.78 30.04 -18.09
CA THR A 303 10.76 30.85 -18.79
C THR A 303 10.62 32.27 -18.26
N LYS A 304 11.10 32.55 -17.03
CA LYS A 304 11.17 33.92 -16.47
C LYS A 304 12.31 34.77 -17.02
N LYS A 305 13.32 34.19 -17.67
CA LYS A 305 14.45 34.94 -18.26
C LYS A 305 14.20 35.41 -19.70
N TRP A 306 13.12 34.99 -20.35
CA TRP A 306 12.80 35.38 -21.73
C TRP A 306 11.56 36.28 -21.78
N LYS A 307 11.69 37.50 -21.23
CA LYS A 307 10.79 38.61 -21.59
C LYS A 307 11.61 39.76 -22.17
N PHE A 308 11.09 40.29 -23.30
CA PHE A 308 11.51 41.43 -24.14
C PHE A 308 12.62 41.16 -25.18
N SER A 309 12.47 41.47 -26.49
CA SER A 309 11.61 42.48 -27.16
C SER A 309 11.19 42.06 -28.60
N PRO A 310 10.09 42.62 -29.14
CA PRO A 310 9.54 42.24 -30.45
C PRO A 310 10.30 42.93 -31.60
N LYS A 311 10.80 42.16 -32.57
CA LYS A 311 11.22 42.69 -33.88
C LYS A 311 10.18 42.34 -34.94
N LYS A 312 9.61 43.41 -35.51
CA LYS A 312 8.56 43.47 -36.53
C LYS A 312 8.86 42.56 -37.73
N CYS A 313 7.94 41.66 -38.07
CA CYS A 313 7.94 40.98 -39.36
C CYS A 313 7.13 41.82 -40.36
N LYS A 314 7.81 42.39 -41.37
CA LYS A 314 7.16 43.13 -42.46
C LYS A 314 6.40 42.12 -43.34
N LYS A 315 5.08 42.32 -43.49
CA LYS A 315 4.27 41.71 -44.54
C LYS A 315 4.86 42.06 -45.90
N LYS A 316 5.16 41.06 -46.74
CA LYS A 316 5.20 41.21 -48.19
C LYS A 316 3.99 40.47 -48.77
N ASN A 317 2.99 41.25 -49.18
CA ASN A 317 1.98 40.81 -50.12
C ASN A 317 2.65 40.54 -51.48
N ARG A 318 2.27 39.46 -52.15
CA ARG A 318 2.18 39.47 -53.62
C ARG A 318 0.95 38.69 -54.07
N GLN A 319 0.22 39.37 -54.95
CA GLN A 319 -1.10 39.10 -55.48
C GLN A 319 -1.08 38.06 -56.62
N THR A 320 -2.12 37.22 -56.61
CA THR A 320 -3.04 36.81 -57.69
C THR A 320 -2.56 36.45 -59.11
N ASN A 321 -3.27 35.43 -59.61
CA ASN A 321 -3.76 35.18 -60.99
C ASN A 321 -2.96 34.24 -61.91
N GLY A 322 -3.70 33.33 -62.56
CA GLY A 322 -3.39 32.88 -63.91
C GLY A 322 -3.57 31.39 -64.15
N CYS A 323 -4.59 31.02 -64.92
CA CYS A 323 -4.92 29.68 -65.40
C CYS A 323 -3.89 29.11 -66.40
N ASN A 324 -3.86 27.77 -66.50
CA ASN A 324 -4.05 26.93 -67.71
C ASN A 324 -3.07 25.75 -67.85
N VAL A 325 -3.72 24.59 -68.03
CA VAL A 325 -3.46 23.42 -68.88
C VAL A 325 -2.24 23.50 -69.83
N ASP A 326 -1.40 22.47 -69.88
CA ASP A 326 -1.42 21.40 -70.89
C ASP A 326 -0.16 20.51 -70.83
N TYR A 327 -0.31 19.34 -71.43
CA TYR A 327 0.60 18.18 -71.52
C TYR A 327 1.95 18.47 -72.20
N ASP A 328 2.97 17.71 -71.80
CA ASP A 328 3.67 16.75 -72.68
C ASP A 328 4.27 15.60 -71.85
#